data_AF-A0A1W9R5K9-F1
#
_entry.id   AF-A0A1W9R5K9-F1
#
_cell.length_a   1.000
_cell.length_b   1.000
_cell.length_c   1.000
_cell.angle_alpha   90.00
_cell.angle_beta   90.00
_cell.angle_gamma   90.00
#
_symmetry.space_group_name_H-M   'P 1'
#
loop_
_entity.id
_entity.type
_entity.pdbx_description
1 polymer ?
#
loop_
_entity_poly.entity_id
_entity_poly.type
_entity_poly.pdbx_seq_one_letter_code
_entity_poly.pdbx_strand_id
1 'polypeptide(L)'
;MKTQISKSAIELLLAKLFIVSLIMALIVFFTSCNKDDETQPEKPEIDTQTTKDESAAQSEYDDIIVISEEAIDSAYTETYPVTTISIAACATLTSDTVNNTVEVDFGTEGCQGYDGRIRSGKIIVTYIGNYRTPGSAFNVAFDDYTVDGIVVSGSISYYTVSRNEQGNLTFTTQVINGKIEYPDGYAIEYDASFTVEWTQGEATGDIFDDVFEISGNSSGTSSTGVGYTTEITVPITLKTACWNQYIFYPVKGIKVLIPSHEATRTIDFGNGECDKIVTLSVGNYKYTVTLP
;
A
#
# COMPACT_ATOMS: atom_id res chain seq x y z
N MET A 1 -22.84 4.07 54.51
CA MET A 1 -21.77 4.05 53.50
C MET A 1 -22.36 3.45 52.24
N LYS A 2 -22.57 4.29 51.21
CA LYS A 2 -23.43 3.99 50.05
C LYS A 2 -22.71 3.09 49.05
N THR A 3 -23.39 2.05 48.63
CA THR A 3 -23.02 1.08 47.59
C THR A 3 -22.95 1.78 46.23
N GLN A 4 -21.77 1.80 45.61
CA GLN A 4 -21.57 2.36 44.27
C GLN A 4 -21.62 1.22 43.26
N ILE A 5 -22.70 1.18 42.47
CA ILE A 5 -22.86 0.29 41.32
C ILE A 5 -21.93 0.82 40.20
N SER A 6 -21.13 -0.06 39.59
CA SER A 6 -20.14 0.32 38.59
C SER A 6 -20.79 0.76 37.27
N LYS A 7 -20.21 1.78 36.62
CA LYS A 7 -20.62 2.34 35.32
C LYS A 7 -20.82 1.27 34.22
N SER A 8 -20.16 0.11 34.32
CA SER A 8 -20.31 -1.00 33.36
C SER A 8 -21.70 -1.64 33.35
N ALA A 9 -22.49 -1.55 34.43
CA ALA A 9 -23.85 -2.09 34.43
C ALA A 9 -24.86 -1.20 33.68
N ILE A 10 -24.54 0.09 33.48
CA ILE A 10 -25.42 1.08 32.84
C ILE A 10 -25.20 1.10 31.31
N GLU A 11 -23.96 0.91 30.83
CA GLU A 11 -23.70 0.84 29.37
C GLU A 11 -24.21 -0.46 28.73
N LEU A 12 -24.24 -1.57 29.48
CA LEU A 12 -24.81 -2.85 29.02
C LEU A 12 -26.36 -2.84 28.95
N LEU A 13 -27.02 -1.91 29.67
CA LEU A 13 -28.47 -1.69 29.65
C LEU A 13 -28.91 -0.78 28.49
N LEU A 14 -28.04 0.14 28.04
CA LEU A 14 -28.30 1.04 26.92
C LEU A 14 -28.14 0.33 25.55
N ALA A 15 -27.24 -0.64 25.44
CA ALA A 15 -27.06 -1.43 24.21
C ALA A 15 -28.24 -2.38 23.88
N LYS A 16 -29.12 -2.70 24.84
CA LYS A 16 -30.29 -3.58 24.63
C LYS A 16 -31.61 -2.84 24.36
N LEU A 17 -31.63 -1.52 24.52
CA LEU A 17 -32.81 -0.68 24.28
C LEU A 17 -32.85 -0.04 22.87
N PHE A 18 -31.77 -0.16 22.09
CA PHE A 18 -31.74 0.34 20.70
C PHE A 18 -32.10 -0.70 19.64
N ILE A 19 -32.20 -1.99 20.01
CA ILE A 19 -32.40 -3.11 19.08
C ILE A 19 -33.89 -3.57 18.99
N VAL A 20 -34.81 -2.95 19.74
CA VAL A 20 -36.23 -3.39 19.80
C VAL A 20 -37.25 -2.32 19.36
N SER A 21 -36.82 -1.17 18.81
CA SER A 21 -37.75 -0.07 18.42
C SER A 21 -37.67 0.41 16.96
N LEU A 22 -37.02 -0.33 16.06
CA LEU A 22 -37.04 -0.01 14.60
C LEU A 22 -37.32 -1.25 13.74
N ILE A 23 -38.11 -2.17 14.28
CA ILE A 23 -38.72 -3.26 13.52
C ILE A 23 -40.19 -3.24 13.93
N MET A 24 -41.08 -2.97 12.96
CA MET A 24 -42.56 -3.01 13.04
C MET A 24 -43.29 -1.65 13.07
N ALA A 25 -43.42 -1.06 11.88
CA ALA A 25 -44.52 -0.23 11.33
C ALA A 25 -43.89 0.72 10.29
N LEU A 26 -44.06 0.63 8.98
CA LEU A 26 -45.30 0.56 8.22
C LEU A 26 -44.88 0.29 6.74
N ILE A 27 -44.90 -0.94 6.25
CA ILE A 27 -45.83 -1.47 5.24
C ILE A 27 -46.49 -0.43 4.31
N VAL A 28 -46.14 -0.58 3.02
CA VAL A 28 -46.86 -0.24 1.77
C VAL A 28 -46.99 1.24 1.44
N PHE A 29 -46.23 1.70 0.43
CA PHE A 29 -46.77 2.45 -0.70
C PHE A 29 -45.82 2.36 -1.93
N PHE A 30 -46.42 1.95 -3.06
CA PHE A 30 -45.98 1.99 -4.46
C PHE A 30 -45.01 0.94 -5.01
N THR A 31 -45.62 -0.15 -5.46
CA THR A 31 -45.24 -0.88 -6.67
C THR A 31 -45.40 0.02 -7.91
N SER A 32 -44.31 0.52 -8.47
CA SER A 32 -44.22 0.93 -9.87
C SER A 32 -42.75 1.11 -10.27
N CYS A 33 -42.18 0.09 -10.88
CA CYS A 33 -41.17 0.29 -11.91
C CYS A 33 -41.68 -0.44 -13.14
N ASN A 34 -41.94 0.33 -14.19
CA ASN A 34 -42.18 -0.18 -15.52
C ASN A 34 -40.97 -1.03 -15.94
N LYS A 35 -41.27 -2.13 -16.62
CA LYS A 35 -40.28 -2.82 -17.46
C LYS A 35 -39.97 -1.91 -18.63
N ASP A 36 -38.95 -1.09 -18.48
CA ASP A 36 -38.25 -0.53 -19.63
C ASP A 36 -37.12 -1.53 -19.96
N ASP A 37 -37.38 -2.33 -21.00
CA ASP A 37 -36.35 -3.08 -21.75
C ASP A 37 -35.43 -2.04 -22.42
N GLU A 38 -34.54 -1.45 -21.63
CA GLU A 38 -33.29 -0.94 -22.17
C GLU A 38 -32.28 -2.07 -22.04
N THR A 39 -31.93 -2.67 -23.17
CA THR A 39 -30.69 -3.41 -23.34
C THR A 39 -29.54 -2.48 -22.95
N GLN A 40 -29.20 -2.45 -21.67
CA GLN A 40 -27.88 -1.98 -21.26
C GLN A 40 -26.87 -2.77 -22.09
N PRO A 41 -25.88 -2.12 -22.72
CA PRO A 41 -24.81 -2.85 -23.36
C PRO A 41 -24.25 -3.80 -22.30
N GLU A 42 -24.31 -5.09 -22.59
CA GLU A 42 -23.79 -6.14 -21.73
C GLU A 42 -22.36 -5.74 -21.36
N LYS A 43 -22.16 -5.42 -20.08
CA LYS A 43 -20.85 -5.01 -19.57
C LYS A 43 -19.89 -6.13 -19.98
N PRO A 44 -18.86 -5.87 -20.80
CA PRO A 44 -17.95 -6.94 -21.18
C PRO A 44 -17.38 -7.52 -19.89
N GLU A 45 -17.38 -8.85 -19.79
CA GLU A 45 -16.66 -9.57 -18.75
C GLU A 45 -15.17 -9.29 -18.97
N ILE A 46 -14.71 -8.18 -18.41
CA ILE A 46 -13.31 -7.77 -18.43
C ILE A 46 -12.65 -8.61 -17.35
N ASP A 47 -11.74 -9.50 -17.76
CA ASP A 47 -10.84 -10.14 -16.81
C ASP A 47 -10.08 -9.03 -16.07
N THR A 48 -10.15 -9.01 -14.73
CA THR A 48 -9.48 -8.01 -13.91
C THR A 48 -8.25 -8.55 -13.21
N GLN A 49 -7.93 -9.83 -13.40
CA GLN A 49 -6.92 -10.55 -12.62
C GLN A 49 -5.55 -9.88 -12.73
N THR A 50 -5.10 -9.53 -13.93
CA THR A 50 -3.81 -8.83 -14.13
C THR A 50 -3.68 -7.52 -13.35
N THR A 51 -4.77 -6.76 -13.18
CA THR A 51 -4.74 -5.52 -12.36
C THR A 51 -4.72 -5.81 -10.88
N LYS A 52 -5.44 -6.85 -10.43
CA LYS A 52 -5.41 -7.27 -9.03
C LYS A 52 -4.02 -7.78 -8.66
N ASP A 53 -3.42 -8.57 -9.53
CA ASP A 53 -2.08 -9.13 -9.34
C ASP A 53 -1.02 -8.05 -9.31
N GLU A 54 -1.05 -7.10 -10.26
CA GLU A 54 -0.12 -5.97 -10.27
C GLU A 54 -0.27 -5.11 -9.01
N SER A 55 -1.51 -4.82 -8.60
CA SER A 55 -1.77 -4.02 -7.39
C SER A 55 -1.36 -4.75 -6.12
N ALA A 56 -1.57 -6.07 -6.05
CA ALA A 56 -1.13 -6.88 -4.92
C ALA A 56 0.41 -6.88 -4.86
N ALA A 57 1.07 -7.12 -5.99
CA ALA A 57 2.53 -7.14 -6.04
C ALA A 57 3.15 -5.81 -5.64
N GLN A 58 2.64 -4.70 -6.19
CA GLN A 58 3.08 -3.37 -5.78
C GLN A 58 2.93 -3.18 -4.27
N SER A 59 1.76 -3.52 -3.71
CA SER A 59 1.50 -3.36 -2.27
C SER A 59 2.45 -4.17 -1.39
N GLU A 60 2.83 -5.39 -1.80
CA GLU A 60 3.78 -6.21 -1.02
C GLU A 60 5.18 -5.62 -1.01
N TYR A 61 5.69 -5.15 -2.16
CA TYR A 61 7.00 -4.53 -2.23
C TYR A 61 7.05 -3.17 -1.53
N ASP A 62 5.97 -2.38 -1.62
CA ASP A 62 5.85 -1.11 -0.90
C ASP A 62 5.88 -1.33 0.62
N ASP A 63 5.21 -2.37 1.14
CA ASP A 63 5.26 -2.75 2.56
C ASP A 63 6.69 -3.12 3.00
N ILE A 64 7.40 -3.92 2.20
CA ILE A 64 8.80 -4.30 2.49
C ILE A 64 9.73 -3.09 2.49
N ILE A 65 9.51 -2.11 1.61
CA ILE A 65 10.27 -0.85 1.58
C ILE A 65 10.05 -0.08 2.88
N VAL A 66 8.80 0.06 3.34
CA VAL A 66 8.49 0.75 4.61
C VAL A 66 9.14 0.05 5.80
N ILE A 67 9.06 -1.28 5.87
CA ILE A 67 9.75 -2.09 6.89
C ILE A 67 11.26 -1.82 6.86
N SER A 68 11.86 -1.72 5.67
CA SER A 68 13.29 -1.49 5.49
C SER A 68 13.71 -0.07 5.90
N GLU A 69 12.92 0.95 5.56
CA GLU A 69 13.15 2.34 6.00
C GLU A 69 13.14 2.44 7.52
N GLU A 70 12.16 1.82 8.18
CA GLU A 70 12.05 1.81 9.64
C GLU A 70 13.19 1.04 10.32
N ALA A 71 13.61 -0.10 9.74
CA ALA A 71 14.75 -0.87 10.21
C ALA A 71 16.05 -0.04 10.19
N ILE A 72 16.26 0.74 9.12
CA ILE A 72 17.41 1.65 8.99
C ILE A 72 17.32 2.76 10.03
N ASP A 73 16.16 3.40 10.21
CA ASP A 73 15.99 4.48 11.20
C ASP A 73 16.30 4.00 12.63
N SER A 74 15.80 2.81 12.96
CA SER A 74 16.04 2.15 14.25
C SER A 74 17.52 1.83 14.45
N ALA A 75 18.25 1.46 13.39
CA ALA A 75 19.70 1.26 13.44
C ALA A 75 20.48 2.56 13.62
N TYR A 76 20.01 3.68 13.02
CA TYR A 76 20.68 4.99 13.09
C TYR A 76 20.50 5.74 14.41
N THR A 77 19.38 5.52 15.10
CA THR A 77 19.02 6.28 16.32
C THR A 77 19.68 5.78 17.61
N GLU A 78 20.59 4.79 17.52
CA GLU A 78 21.44 4.26 18.60
C GLU A 78 20.82 4.32 20.01
N THR A 79 19.72 3.60 20.22
CA THR A 79 19.36 3.14 21.56
C THR A 79 19.31 1.62 21.53
N TYR A 80 20.28 1.00 22.22
CA TYR A 80 20.39 -0.43 22.51
C TYR A 80 19.08 -1.24 22.49
N PRO A 81 19.18 -2.52 22.11
CA PRO A 81 18.55 -3.05 20.90
C PRO A 81 17.07 -2.70 20.84
N VAL A 82 16.66 -2.00 19.77
CA VAL A 82 15.26 -2.04 19.34
C VAL A 82 14.99 -3.50 18.99
N THR A 83 14.30 -4.21 19.86
CA THR A 83 14.02 -5.64 19.69
C THR A 83 12.80 -5.89 18.83
N THR A 84 12.15 -4.82 18.35
CA THR A 84 10.83 -4.86 17.71
C THR A 84 10.67 -3.71 16.72
N ILE A 85 10.20 -4.00 15.52
CA ILE A 85 9.79 -2.99 14.54
C ILE A 85 8.31 -2.62 14.77
N SER A 86 7.89 -1.42 14.39
CA SER A 86 6.52 -0.91 14.60
C SER A 86 5.47 -1.76 13.92
N ILE A 87 5.84 -2.52 12.89
CA ILE A 87 4.93 -3.45 12.21
C ILE A 87 4.72 -4.75 13.00
N ALA A 88 5.67 -5.19 13.82
CA ALA A 88 5.59 -6.46 14.52
C ALA A 88 6.45 -6.54 15.80
N ALA A 89 5.79 -6.77 16.94
CA ALA A 89 6.44 -6.89 18.25
C ALA A 89 7.28 -8.16 18.44
N CYS A 90 7.14 -9.16 17.58
CA CYS A 90 7.87 -10.43 17.67
C CYS A 90 9.08 -10.49 16.74
N ALA A 91 9.24 -9.52 15.82
CA ALA A 91 10.35 -9.52 14.89
C ALA A 91 11.60 -8.97 15.57
N THR A 92 12.72 -9.69 15.47
CA THR A 92 14.00 -9.29 16.06
C THR A 92 14.80 -8.46 15.08
N LEU A 93 15.25 -7.27 15.49
CA LEU A 93 16.14 -6.43 14.70
C LEU A 93 17.61 -6.67 15.10
N THR A 94 18.47 -6.98 14.14
CA THR A 94 19.91 -7.12 14.36
C THR A 94 20.67 -6.14 13.48
N SER A 95 21.33 -5.15 14.08
CA SER A 95 22.12 -4.15 13.37
C SER A 95 23.62 -4.45 13.48
N ASP A 96 24.31 -4.48 12.34
CA ASP A 96 25.76 -4.49 12.22
C ASP A 96 26.21 -3.17 11.60
N THR A 97 26.58 -2.21 12.45
CA THR A 97 27.03 -0.88 12.03
C THR A 97 28.42 -0.88 11.39
N VAL A 98 29.20 -1.96 11.52
CA VAL A 98 30.51 -2.09 10.88
C VAL A 98 30.32 -2.40 9.39
N ASN A 99 29.36 -3.25 9.07
CA ASN A 99 29.05 -3.66 7.69
C ASN A 99 27.89 -2.87 7.07
N ASN A 100 27.28 -1.93 7.81
CA ASN A 100 26.07 -1.19 7.44
C ASN A 100 24.93 -2.12 7.01
N THR A 101 24.65 -3.12 7.83
CA THR A 101 23.54 -4.05 7.60
C THR A 101 22.57 -4.03 8.77
N VAL A 102 21.29 -4.22 8.47
CA VAL A 102 20.25 -4.44 9.46
C VAL A 102 19.36 -5.59 8.99
N GLU A 103 19.14 -6.55 9.88
CA GLU A 103 18.30 -7.72 9.62
C GLU A 103 17.01 -7.60 10.45
N VAL A 104 15.87 -7.81 9.80
CA VAL A 104 14.56 -7.99 10.44
C VAL A 104 14.23 -9.48 10.38
N ASP A 105 14.30 -10.17 11.51
CA ASP A 105 14.06 -11.60 11.64
C ASP A 105 12.68 -11.87 12.26
N PHE A 106 11.76 -12.44 11.47
CA PHE A 106 10.41 -12.80 11.88
C PHE A 106 10.31 -14.23 12.45
N GLY A 107 11.42 -14.96 12.48
CA GLY A 107 11.49 -16.36 12.91
C GLY A 107 10.83 -17.33 11.91
N THR A 108 10.94 -18.62 12.20
CA THR A 108 10.40 -19.70 11.35
C THR A 108 8.94 -20.03 11.66
N GLU A 109 8.49 -19.81 12.89
CA GLU A 109 7.12 -20.12 13.34
C GLU A 109 6.09 -19.05 12.90
N GLY A 110 6.56 -17.94 12.34
CA GLY A 110 5.76 -16.80 11.97
C GLY A 110 5.57 -15.80 13.12
N CYS A 111 5.57 -14.53 12.76
CA CYS A 111 5.41 -13.39 13.62
C CYS A 111 4.20 -12.58 13.14
N GLN A 112 3.16 -12.53 13.98
CA GLN A 112 1.95 -11.75 13.68
C GLN A 112 2.20 -10.26 13.98
N GLY A 113 2.11 -9.44 12.94
CA GLY A 113 2.21 -7.99 13.03
C GLY A 113 0.97 -7.34 13.64
N TYR A 114 1.10 -6.06 13.98
CA TYR A 114 -0.04 -5.26 14.45
C TYR A 114 -1.06 -4.97 13.34
N ASP A 115 -0.64 -5.10 12.09
CA ASP A 115 -1.49 -5.11 10.90
C ASP A 115 -2.29 -6.42 10.72
N GLY A 116 -2.06 -7.40 11.58
CA GLY A 116 -2.74 -8.71 11.58
C GLY A 116 -2.13 -9.72 10.60
N ARG A 117 -1.12 -9.33 9.81
CA ARG A 117 -0.44 -10.19 8.85
C ARG A 117 0.61 -11.06 9.54
N ILE A 118 0.86 -12.25 9.01
CA ILE A 118 1.83 -13.19 9.59
C ILE A 118 3.06 -13.26 8.69
N ARG A 119 4.22 -12.85 9.20
CA ARG A 119 5.49 -12.85 8.46
C ARG A 119 6.44 -13.91 9.02
N SER A 120 7.23 -14.57 8.19
CA SER A 120 8.31 -15.49 8.63
C SER A 120 9.57 -15.27 7.82
N GLY A 121 10.70 -15.83 8.26
CA GLY A 121 12.00 -15.64 7.61
C GLY A 121 12.58 -14.24 7.87
N LYS A 122 13.41 -13.74 6.97
CA LYS A 122 14.14 -12.48 7.20
C LYS A 122 14.15 -11.54 6.01
N ILE A 123 14.14 -10.25 6.34
CA ILE A 123 14.47 -9.15 5.44
C ILE A 123 15.87 -8.65 5.84
N ILE A 124 16.79 -8.63 4.88
CA ILE A 124 18.18 -8.22 5.08
C ILE A 124 18.40 -6.92 4.31
N VAL A 125 18.72 -5.85 5.02
CA VAL A 125 18.92 -4.52 4.45
C VAL A 125 20.39 -4.15 4.56
N THR A 126 21.01 -3.81 3.43
CA THR A 126 22.34 -3.19 3.38
C THR A 126 22.17 -1.73 3.03
N TYR A 127 22.81 -0.81 3.74
CA TYR A 127 22.53 0.62 3.60
C TYR A 127 23.77 1.50 3.59
N ILE A 128 23.59 2.74 3.11
CA ILE A 128 24.54 3.84 3.18
C ILE A 128 23.73 5.06 3.57
N GLY A 129 24.08 5.71 4.69
CA GLY A 129 23.34 6.88 5.18
C GLY A 129 21.95 6.51 5.74
N ASN A 130 21.29 7.48 6.38
CA ASN A 130 19.91 7.31 6.82
C ASN A 130 18.95 7.44 5.62
N TYR A 131 17.80 6.78 5.64
CA TYR A 131 16.81 6.90 4.56
C TYR A 131 16.37 8.38 4.38
N ARG A 132 15.97 8.74 3.15
CA ARG A 132 15.58 10.12 2.78
C ARG A 132 16.60 11.21 3.11
N THR A 133 17.88 10.85 3.18
CA THR A 133 19.00 11.80 3.26
C THR A 133 19.73 11.85 1.92
N PRO A 134 20.11 13.04 1.39
CA PRO A 134 20.85 13.11 0.14
C PRO A 134 22.08 12.20 0.12
N GLY A 135 22.20 11.35 -0.90
CA GLY A 135 23.28 10.38 -1.03
C GLY A 135 23.08 9.08 -0.26
N SER A 136 21.93 8.88 0.39
CA SER A 136 21.61 7.59 1.00
C SER A 136 21.10 6.57 -0.01
N ALA A 137 21.33 5.30 0.30
CA ALA A 137 20.86 4.18 -0.49
C ALA A 137 20.69 2.95 0.40
N PHE A 138 19.82 2.04 0.01
CA PHE A 138 19.78 0.71 0.59
C PHE A 138 19.38 -0.36 -0.43
N ASN A 139 19.82 -1.58 -0.18
CA ASN A 139 19.36 -2.76 -0.91
C ASN A 139 18.74 -3.75 0.05
N VAL A 140 17.67 -4.40 -0.39
CA VAL A 140 16.94 -5.41 0.36
C VAL A 140 17.10 -6.75 -0.31
N ALA A 141 17.42 -7.76 0.50
CA ALA A 141 17.44 -9.17 0.14
C ALA A 141 16.56 -9.96 1.12
N PHE A 142 16.16 -11.16 0.71
CA PHE A 142 15.27 -12.03 1.46
C PHE A 142 15.98 -13.34 1.83
N ASP A 143 15.72 -13.83 3.04
CA ASP A 143 16.14 -15.15 3.50
C ASP A 143 14.91 -15.90 4.02
N ASP A 144 14.37 -16.80 3.18
CA ASP A 144 13.13 -17.55 3.41
C ASP A 144 11.93 -16.68 3.85
N TYR A 145 11.87 -15.43 3.37
CA TYR A 145 10.83 -14.48 3.77
C TYR A 145 9.47 -14.86 3.19
N THR A 146 8.46 -14.92 4.05
CA THR A 146 7.06 -15.08 3.66
C THR A 146 6.16 -14.11 4.39
N VAL A 147 5.03 -13.77 3.77
CA VAL A 147 3.95 -13.01 4.39
C VAL A 147 2.61 -13.65 4.03
N ASP A 148 1.80 -13.96 5.04
CA ASP A 148 0.51 -14.67 4.89
C ASP A 148 0.62 -15.98 4.10
N GLY A 149 1.77 -16.68 4.22
CA GLY A 149 2.10 -17.91 3.51
C GLY A 149 2.57 -17.71 2.07
N ILE A 150 2.67 -16.47 1.60
CA ILE A 150 3.14 -16.09 0.27
C ILE A 150 4.66 -15.89 0.34
N VAL A 151 5.40 -16.54 -0.54
CA VAL A 151 6.85 -16.36 -0.65
C VAL A 151 7.14 -15.12 -1.49
N VAL A 152 8.00 -14.23 -0.98
CA VAL A 152 8.44 -13.04 -1.71
C VAL A 152 9.94 -13.13 -1.99
N SER A 153 10.33 -12.82 -3.22
CA SER A 153 11.70 -12.97 -3.70
C SER A 153 12.06 -11.91 -4.74
N GLY A 154 13.35 -11.76 -5.03
CA GLY A 154 13.89 -10.69 -5.87
C GLY A 154 14.82 -9.79 -5.07
N SER A 155 15.11 -8.60 -5.60
CA SER A 155 15.88 -7.59 -4.88
C SER A 155 15.22 -6.23 -5.00
N ILE A 156 15.25 -5.46 -3.92
CA ILE A 156 14.84 -4.06 -3.92
C ILE A 156 16.08 -3.19 -3.81
N SER A 157 16.18 -2.16 -4.63
CA SER A 157 17.19 -1.11 -4.51
C SER A 157 16.49 0.21 -4.31
N TYR A 158 16.86 0.93 -3.26
CA TYR A 158 16.45 2.29 -3.00
C TYR A 158 17.69 3.18 -3.09
N TYR A 159 17.56 4.32 -3.77
CA TYR A 159 18.59 5.35 -3.72
C TYR A 159 17.97 6.75 -3.72
N THR A 160 18.45 7.58 -2.82
CA THR A 160 18.14 9.00 -2.78
C THR A 160 19.05 9.71 -3.76
N VAL A 161 18.48 10.27 -4.82
CA VAL A 161 19.23 11.19 -5.69
C VAL A 161 19.36 12.51 -4.94
N SER A 162 20.47 13.21 -5.13
CA SER A 162 20.62 14.61 -4.73
C SER A 162 19.36 15.42 -5.04
N ARG A 163 19.12 16.51 -4.31
CA ARG A 163 17.99 17.42 -4.59
C ARG A 163 17.93 17.78 -6.08
N ASN A 164 16.72 17.82 -6.65
CA ASN A 164 16.51 18.19 -8.06
C ASN A 164 16.79 19.69 -8.29
N GLU A 165 16.59 20.18 -9.52
CA GLU A 165 16.85 21.59 -9.87
C GLU A 165 16.01 22.58 -9.03
N GLN A 166 14.84 22.15 -8.55
CA GLN A 166 13.94 22.91 -7.70
C GLN A 166 14.32 22.84 -6.21
N GLY A 167 15.31 22.04 -5.85
CA GLY A 167 15.74 21.80 -4.47
C GLY A 167 14.92 20.74 -3.74
N ASN A 168 14.00 20.05 -4.41
CA ASN A 168 13.15 19.02 -3.82
C ASN A 168 13.93 17.72 -3.66
N LEU A 169 13.71 17.02 -2.56
CA LEU A 169 14.30 15.70 -2.33
C LEU A 169 13.65 14.68 -3.28
N THR A 170 14.46 13.88 -3.96
CA THR A 170 13.98 12.83 -4.85
C THR A 170 14.61 11.49 -4.48
N PHE A 171 13.81 10.45 -4.44
CA PHE A 171 14.29 9.10 -4.18
C PHE A 171 13.63 8.11 -5.13
N THR A 172 14.39 7.11 -5.55
CA THR A 172 13.95 6.10 -6.49
C THR A 172 14.01 4.73 -5.84
N THR A 173 12.94 3.96 -6.01
CA THR A 173 12.85 2.55 -5.66
C THR A 173 12.81 1.72 -6.92
N GLN A 174 13.53 0.61 -6.90
CA GLN A 174 13.54 -0.38 -7.97
C GLN A 174 13.32 -1.76 -7.39
N VAL A 175 12.43 -2.53 -8.01
CA VAL A 175 12.28 -3.96 -7.77
C VAL A 175 12.80 -4.68 -9.00
N ILE A 176 13.72 -5.62 -8.79
CA ILE A 176 14.38 -6.38 -9.86
C ILE A 176 14.19 -7.87 -9.61
N ASN A 177 13.72 -8.58 -10.65
CA ASN A 177 13.33 -9.98 -10.61
C ASN A 177 12.36 -10.28 -9.46
N GLY A 178 11.44 -9.34 -9.18
CA GLY A 178 10.46 -9.52 -8.12
C GLY A 178 9.53 -10.67 -8.47
N LYS A 179 9.31 -11.57 -7.50
CA LYS A 179 8.36 -12.66 -7.63
C LYS A 179 7.64 -12.94 -6.32
N ILE A 180 6.32 -13.09 -6.42
CA ILE A 180 5.40 -13.43 -5.35
C ILE A 180 4.79 -14.79 -5.67
N GLU A 181 4.99 -15.79 -4.82
CA GLU A 181 4.54 -17.17 -5.04
C GLU A 181 3.55 -17.59 -3.96
N TYR A 182 2.36 -17.97 -4.39
CA TYR A 182 1.26 -18.40 -3.53
C TYR A 182 1.39 -19.89 -3.17
N PRO A 183 0.81 -20.34 -2.05
CA PRO A 183 0.86 -21.75 -1.62
C PRO A 183 0.32 -22.77 -2.62
N ASP A 184 -0.55 -22.36 -3.53
CA ASP A 184 -1.14 -23.20 -4.58
C ASP A 184 -0.29 -23.28 -5.85
N GLY A 185 0.88 -22.61 -5.87
CA GLY A 185 1.88 -22.67 -6.92
C GLY A 185 1.72 -21.64 -8.03
N TYR A 186 0.71 -20.76 -7.97
CA TYR A 186 0.67 -19.60 -8.86
C TYR A 186 1.66 -18.54 -8.41
N ALA A 187 2.20 -17.79 -9.37
CA ALA A 187 3.17 -16.73 -9.08
C ALA A 187 2.90 -15.48 -9.91
N ILE A 188 3.24 -14.34 -9.34
CA ILE A 188 3.26 -13.04 -10.01
C ILE A 188 4.71 -12.60 -10.14
N GLU A 189 5.14 -12.27 -11.35
CA GLU A 189 6.40 -11.59 -11.60
C GLU A 189 6.16 -10.07 -11.62
N TYR A 190 7.11 -9.32 -11.04
CA TYR A 190 6.99 -7.88 -10.84
C TYR A 190 8.36 -7.21 -10.84
N ASP A 191 8.59 -6.37 -11.83
CA ASP A 191 9.68 -5.41 -11.89
C ASP A 191 9.10 -4.00 -11.84
N ALA A 192 9.76 -3.10 -11.14
CA ALA A 192 9.29 -1.72 -11.01
C ALA A 192 10.44 -0.73 -10.86
N SER A 193 10.18 0.50 -11.27
CA SER A 193 11.03 1.65 -11.02
C SER A 193 10.15 2.88 -10.80
N PHE A 194 10.10 3.35 -9.56
CA PHE A 194 9.32 4.53 -9.17
C PHE A 194 10.22 5.58 -8.53
N THR A 195 10.06 6.82 -8.95
CA THR A 195 10.71 7.98 -8.36
C THR A 195 9.67 8.83 -7.66
N VAL A 196 9.93 9.14 -6.40
CA VAL A 196 9.14 10.02 -5.56
C VAL A 196 9.88 11.34 -5.38
N GLU A 197 9.18 12.44 -5.58
CA GLU A 197 9.63 13.81 -5.32
C GLU A 197 8.86 14.39 -4.14
N TRP A 198 9.56 14.88 -3.12
CA TRP A 198 8.98 15.57 -1.97
C TRP A 198 8.88 17.07 -2.28
N THR A 199 7.71 17.49 -2.78
CA THR A 199 7.50 18.81 -3.37
C THR A 199 7.12 19.90 -2.36
N GLN A 200 6.54 19.54 -1.22
CA GLN A 200 6.12 20.47 -0.15
C GLN A 200 6.24 19.79 1.21
N GLY A 201 6.42 20.58 2.28
CA GLY A 201 6.40 20.12 3.68
C GLY A 201 7.74 19.65 4.26
N GLU A 202 8.72 19.26 3.43
CA GLU A 202 10.00 18.70 3.90
C GLU A 202 10.71 19.55 4.98
N ALA A 203 10.71 20.88 4.86
CA ALA A 203 11.39 21.76 5.79
C ALA A 203 10.60 22.05 7.09
N THR A 204 9.31 21.69 7.16
CA THR A 204 8.44 21.96 8.32
C THR A 204 8.62 20.91 9.40
N GLY A 205 8.95 19.67 9.00
CA GLY A 205 8.97 18.49 9.86
C GLY A 205 7.58 18.03 10.31
N ASP A 206 6.51 18.65 9.79
CA ASP A 206 5.13 18.25 10.03
C ASP A 206 4.67 17.31 8.91
N ILE A 207 4.58 16.01 9.23
CA ILE A 207 4.17 15.00 8.25
C ILE A 207 2.77 15.23 7.68
N PHE A 208 1.95 16.13 8.24
CA PHE A 208 0.60 16.41 7.78
C PHE A 208 0.51 17.56 6.76
N ASP A 209 1.61 18.20 6.36
CA ASP A 209 1.63 19.22 5.32
C ASP A 209 2.43 18.83 4.06
N ASP A 210 2.88 17.59 4.01
CA ASP A 210 3.67 17.04 2.91
C ASP A 210 2.87 16.80 1.63
N VAL A 211 3.56 17.05 0.51
CA VAL A 211 3.08 16.71 -0.84
C VAL A 211 4.16 15.94 -1.59
N PHE A 212 3.82 14.74 -2.04
CA PHE A 212 4.69 13.89 -2.83
C PHE A 212 4.16 13.73 -4.25
N GLU A 213 5.05 13.73 -5.23
CA GLU A 213 4.74 13.35 -6.61
C GLU A 213 5.49 12.08 -7.00
N ILE A 214 4.78 11.10 -7.55
CA ILE A 214 5.33 9.80 -7.93
C ILE A 214 5.28 9.67 -9.46
N SER A 215 6.38 9.25 -10.05
CA SER A 215 6.50 8.90 -11.47
C SER A 215 7.21 7.56 -11.62
N GLY A 216 7.03 6.89 -12.75
CA GLY A 216 7.66 5.59 -12.99
C GLY A 216 6.78 4.58 -13.70
N ASN A 217 7.20 3.33 -13.64
CA ASN A 217 6.56 2.21 -14.34
C ASN A 217 6.79 0.89 -13.59
N SER A 218 5.97 -0.09 -13.94
CA SER A 218 6.17 -1.50 -13.55
C SER A 218 5.90 -2.42 -14.74
N SER A 219 6.35 -3.66 -14.66
CA SER A 219 6.06 -4.70 -15.63
C SER A 219 6.14 -6.07 -14.99
N GLY A 220 5.58 -7.08 -15.65
CA GLY A 220 5.76 -8.45 -15.19
C GLY A 220 4.76 -9.40 -15.82
N THR A 221 4.53 -10.51 -15.14
CA THR A 221 3.64 -11.60 -15.55
C THR A 221 2.64 -11.86 -14.42
N SER A 222 1.35 -11.80 -14.73
CA SER A 222 0.28 -12.10 -13.77
C SER A 222 0.22 -13.59 -13.42
N SER A 223 -0.56 -13.93 -12.38
CA SER A 223 -0.80 -15.31 -11.95
C SER A 223 -1.43 -16.19 -13.03
N THR A 224 -2.11 -15.59 -14.02
CA THR A 224 -2.72 -16.28 -15.17
C THR A 224 -1.76 -16.42 -16.36
N GLY A 225 -0.52 -15.96 -16.23
CA GLY A 225 0.49 -16.00 -17.29
C GLY A 225 0.39 -14.85 -18.30
N VAL A 226 -0.45 -13.84 -18.05
CA VAL A 226 -0.56 -12.65 -18.91
C VAL A 226 0.52 -11.65 -18.54
N GLY A 227 1.42 -11.36 -19.48
CA GLY A 227 2.42 -10.30 -19.34
C GLY A 227 1.78 -8.91 -19.39
N TYR A 228 2.30 -7.94 -18.63
CA TYR A 228 1.77 -6.58 -18.57
C TYR A 228 2.85 -5.53 -18.37
N THR A 229 2.50 -4.29 -18.67
CA THR A 229 3.26 -3.09 -18.27
C THR A 229 2.35 -2.05 -17.63
N THR A 230 2.92 -1.19 -16.80
CA THR A 230 2.26 0.01 -16.28
C THR A 230 3.13 1.23 -16.48
N GLU A 231 2.52 2.40 -16.59
CA GLU A 231 3.22 3.68 -16.67
C GLU A 231 2.40 4.77 -15.97
N ILE A 232 3.08 5.58 -15.16
CA ILE A 232 2.52 6.82 -14.62
C ILE A 232 2.70 7.91 -15.68
N THR A 233 1.65 8.16 -16.47
CA THR A 233 1.64 9.12 -17.59
C THR A 233 1.45 10.58 -17.14
N VAL A 234 0.86 10.78 -15.96
CA VAL A 234 0.80 12.06 -15.26
C VAL A 234 1.18 11.77 -13.80
N PRO A 235 2.19 12.46 -13.22
CA PRO A 235 2.66 12.19 -11.87
C PRO A 235 1.51 12.05 -10.87
N ILE A 236 1.60 11.01 -10.04
CA ILE A 236 0.62 10.72 -8.99
C ILE A 236 0.93 11.62 -7.79
N THR A 237 -0.03 12.44 -7.37
CA THR A 237 0.12 13.31 -6.21
C THR A 237 -0.48 12.66 -4.96
N LEU A 238 0.32 12.54 -3.91
CA LEU A 238 -0.11 12.24 -2.55
C LEU A 238 -0.06 13.52 -1.71
N LYS A 239 -1.10 13.79 -0.93
CA LYS A 239 -1.15 14.90 0.02
C LYS A 239 -1.43 14.34 1.41
N THR A 240 -0.47 14.47 2.32
CA THR A 240 -0.66 13.97 3.69
C THR A 240 -1.63 14.83 4.50
N ALA A 241 -1.89 16.06 4.06
CA ALA A 241 -2.97 16.89 4.61
C ALA A 241 -4.35 16.19 4.53
N CYS A 242 -4.57 15.30 3.56
CA CYS A 242 -5.80 14.50 3.45
C CYS A 242 -5.95 13.45 4.56
N TRP A 243 -4.88 13.12 5.29
CA TRP A 243 -4.93 12.16 6.40
C TRP A 243 -5.79 12.66 7.57
N ASN A 244 -5.91 13.98 7.74
CA ASN A 244 -6.84 14.59 8.69
C ASN A 244 -8.31 14.25 8.41
N GLN A 245 -8.62 13.79 7.20
CA GLN A 245 -9.95 13.34 6.77
C GLN A 245 -10.02 11.82 6.60
N TYR A 246 -9.00 11.08 7.08
CA TYR A 246 -8.85 9.64 6.90
C TYR A 246 -8.79 9.21 5.42
N ILE A 247 -8.18 10.05 4.58
CA ILE A 247 -8.00 9.79 3.15
C ILE A 247 -6.51 9.62 2.90
N PHE A 248 -6.09 8.36 2.72
CA PHE A 248 -4.71 7.95 2.53
C PHE A 248 -4.39 7.58 1.08
N TYR A 249 -5.24 8.01 0.14
CA TYR A 249 -5.15 7.67 -1.28
C TYR A 249 -4.55 8.83 -2.09
N PRO A 250 -3.99 8.55 -3.28
CA PRO A 250 -3.63 9.61 -4.20
C PRO A 250 -4.83 10.44 -4.62
N VAL A 251 -4.59 11.73 -4.85
CA VAL A 251 -5.63 12.73 -5.14
C VAL A 251 -5.60 13.25 -6.57
N LYS A 252 -4.53 12.93 -7.31
CA LYS A 252 -4.30 13.40 -8.68
C LYS A 252 -3.28 12.51 -9.38
N GLY A 253 -3.36 12.44 -10.71
CA GLY A 253 -2.40 11.72 -11.56
C GLY A 253 -3.07 10.64 -12.38
N ILE A 254 -2.33 10.06 -13.31
CA ILE A 254 -2.85 9.05 -14.24
C ILE A 254 -1.87 7.90 -14.34
N LYS A 255 -2.30 6.70 -13.92
CA LYS A 255 -1.59 5.43 -14.14
C LYS A 255 -2.31 4.63 -15.23
N VAL A 256 -1.55 4.11 -16.18
CA VAL A 256 -2.02 3.27 -17.27
C VAL A 256 -1.45 1.87 -17.09
N LEU A 257 -2.27 0.84 -17.24
CA LEU A 257 -1.88 -0.57 -17.24
C LEU A 257 -2.29 -1.19 -18.58
N ILE A 258 -1.35 -1.89 -19.21
CA ILE A 258 -1.52 -2.52 -20.51
C ILE A 258 -1.24 -4.02 -20.35
N PRO A 259 -2.28 -4.87 -20.17
CA PRO A 259 -2.12 -6.31 -20.23
C PRO A 259 -1.95 -6.76 -21.68
N SER A 260 -1.17 -7.82 -21.90
CA SER A 260 -0.96 -8.39 -23.23
C SER A 260 -2.27 -8.93 -23.79
N HIS A 261 -2.60 -8.53 -25.03
CA HIS A 261 -3.81 -8.96 -25.75
C HIS A 261 -5.15 -8.56 -25.11
N GLU A 262 -5.14 -7.65 -24.14
CA GLU A 262 -6.35 -7.16 -23.48
C GLU A 262 -6.50 -5.63 -23.62
N ALA A 263 -7.66 -5.11 -23.20
CA ALA A 263 -7.91 -3.67 -23.24
C ALA A 263 -7.03 -2.93 -22.22
N THR A 264 -6.48 -1.79 -22.65
CA THR A 264 -5.80 -0.83 -21.78
C THR A 264 -6.72 -0.37 -20.66
N ARG A 265 -6.15 -0.29 -19.46
CA ARG A 265 -6.82 0.13 -18.23
C ARG A 265 -6.15 1.41 -17.74
N THR A 266 -6.94 2.40 -17.37
CA THR A 266 -6.44 3.69 -16.87
C THR A 266 -7.13 4.02 -15.57
N ILE A 267 -6.36 4.44 -14.58
CA ILE A 267 -6.86 5.06 -13.36
C ILE A 267 -6.44 6.53 -13.37
N ASP A 268 -7.44 7.40 -13.26
CA ASP A 268 -7.28 8.84 -13.03
C ASP A 268 -7.67 9.12 -11.58
N PHE A 269 -6.72 9.59 -10.79
CA PHE A 269 -6.87 9.84 -9.35
C PHE A 269 -7.59 11.14 -9.02
N GLY A 270 -8.00 11.92 -10.02
CA GLY A 270 -8.78 13.14 -9.82
C GLY A 270 -7.97 14.42 -9.98
N ASN A 271 -8.48 15.50 -9.39
CA ASN A 271 -8.02 16.87 -9.61
C ASN A 271 -7.21 17.46 -8.45
N GLY A 272 -6.98 16.68 -7.39
CA GLY A 272 -6.24 17.09 -6.19
C GLY A 272 -7.08 17.27 -4.94
N GLU A 273 -8.40 17.03 -5.00
CA GLU A 273 -9.29 17.07 -3.85
C GLU A 273 -9.18 15.80 -2.99
N CYS A 274 -9.34 15.94 -1.67
CA CYS A 274 -9.38 14.81 -0.75
C CYS A 274 -10.81 14.22 -0.75
N ASP A 275 -11.21 13.49 -1.81
CA ASP A 275 -12.59 13.01 -1.97
C ASP A 275 -12.75 11.48 -2.12
N LYS A 276 -11.63 10.74 -2.21
CA LYS A 276 -11.58 9.29 -2.48
C LYS A 276 -12.16 8.88 -3.85
N ILE A 277 -12.38 9.82 -4.77
CA ILE A 277 -13.00 9.54 -6.06
C ILE A 277 -11.93 9.32 -7.10
N VAL A 278 -11.99 8.17 -7.78
CA VAL A 278 -11.13 7.86 -8.93
C VAL A 278 -11.98 7.54 -10.14
N THR A 279 -11.44 7.79 -11.33
CA THR A 279 -12.06 7.38 -12.60
C THR A 279 -11.26 6.23 -13.21
N LEU A 280 -11.91 5.07 -13.31
CA LEU A 280 -11.38 3.90 -14.00
C LEU A 280 -11.88 3.88 -15.44
N SER A 281 -10.97 3.68 -16.40
CA SER A 281 -11.31 3.49 -17.81
C SER A 281 -10.81 2.14 -18.29
N VAL A 282 -11.64 1.39 -19.01
CA VAL A 282 -11.23 0.16 -19.71
C VAL A 282 -11.76 0.20 -21.13
N GLY A 283 -10.85 0.34 -22.10
CA GLY A 283 -11.25 0.64 -23.48
C GLY A 283 -12.13 1.90 -23.54
N ASN A 284 -13.37 1.76 -24.02
CA ASN A 284 -14.32 2.86 -24.14
C ASN A 284 -15.22 3.06 -22.90
N TYR A 285 -15.12 2.19 -21.89
CA TYR A 285 -15.95 2.27 -20.69
C TYR A 285 -15.25 3.10 -19.62
N LYS A 286 -16.02 3.95 -18.93
CA LYS A 286 -15.55 4.76 -17.79
C LYS A 286 -16.44 4.53 -16.57
N TYR A 287 -15.81 4.39 -15.41
CA TYR A 287 -16.46 4.15 -14.13
C TYR A 287 -15.89 5.13 -13.11
N THR A 288 -16.75 5.86 -12.41
CA THR A 288 -16.36 6.62 -11.23
C THR A 288 -16.52 5.73 -10.02
N VAL A 289 -15.45 5.60 -9.23
CA VAL A 289 -15.39 4.72 -8.07
C VAL A 289 -14.99 5.55 -6.85
N THR A 290 -15.71 5.36 -5.76
CA THR A 290 -15.29 5.85 -4.44
C THR A 290 -14.49 4.75 -3.75
N LEU A 291 -13.25 5.06 -3.39
CA LEU A 291 -12.38 4.16 -2.63
C LEU A 291 -12.93 3.96 -1.20
N PRO A 292 -12.67 2.80 -0.56
CA PRO A 292 -13.22 2.46 0.76
C PRO A 292 -12.88 3.48 1.87
#